data_AF-A5JEQ6-F1
#
_entry.id   AF-A5JEQ6-F1
#
_cell.length_a   1.000
_cell.length_b   1.000
_cell.length_c   1.000
_cell.angle_alpha   90.00
_cell.angle_beta   90.00
_cell.angle_gamma   90.00
#
_symmetry.space_group_name_H-M   'P 1'
#
loop_
_entity.id
_entity.type
_entity.pdbx_description
1 polymer ?
#
loop_
_entity_poly.entity_id
_entity_poly.type
_entity_poly.pdbx_seq_one_letter_code
_entity_poly.pdbx_strand_id
1 'polypeptide(L)' 'MKIFVLPEFGKIQFEGFHRFIYKGLIEELSDFTEIKDADQEFEFRLLNREYKLAEPVIKERNAVYQSSTYSSDLYIPAQL' A
#
# COMPACT_ATOMS: atom_id res chain seq x y z
N MET A 1 -20.46 -24.21 -29.21
CA MET A 1 -20.71 -24.30 -27.76
C MET A 1 -19.60 -23.53 -27.06
N LYS A 2 -19.88 -22.42 -26.37
CA LYS A 2 -18.84 -21.70 -25.61
C LYS A 2 -18.62 -22.46 -24.31
N ILE A 3 -17.41 -22.97 -24.12
CA ILE A 3 -17.00 -23.58 -22.85
C ILE A 3 -16.72 -22.43 -21.89
N PHE A 4 -17.53 -22.31 -20.84
CA PHE A 4 -17.30 -21.37 -19.76
C PHE A 4 -16.44 -22.06 -18.70
N VAL A 5 -15.23 -21.54 -18.49
CA VAL A 5 -14.34 -21.97 -17.42
C VAL A 5 -14.53 -21.01 -16.26
N LEU A 6 -14.82 -21.55 -15.07
CA LEU A 6 -14.94 -20.74 -13.86
C LEU A 6 -13.60 -20.03 -13.61
N PRO A 7 -13.60 -18.70 -13.38
CA PRO A 7 -12.36 -17.99 -13.09
C PRO A 7 -11.78 -18.44 -11.75
N GLU A 8 -10.46 -18.37 -11.65
CA GLU A 8 -9.75 -18.65 -10.41
C GLU A 8 -9.83 -17.42 -9.48
N PHE A 9 -10.81 -17.42 -8.59
CA PHE A 9 -11.05 -16.28 -7.70
C PHE A 9 -9.85 -15.94 -6.81
N GLY A 10 -9.07 -16.95 -6.39
CA GLY A 10 -7.83 -16.73 -5.64
C GLY A 10 -6.79 -15.95 -6.44
N LYS A 11 -6.65 -16.24 -7.73
CA LYS A 11 -5.76 -15.52 -8.64
C LYS A 11 -6.17 -14.06 -8.81
N ILE A 12 -7.49 -13.79 -8.91
CA ILE A 12 -8.01 -12.42 -8.99
C ILE A 12 -7.62 -11.61 -7.74
N GLN A 13 -7.77 -12.18 -6.55
CA GLN A 13 -7.40 -11.51 -5.30
C GLN A 13 -5.88 -11.28 -5.22
N PHE A 14 -5.08 -12.29 -5.59
CA PHE A 14 -3.63 -12.19 -5.59
C PHE A 14 -3.11 -11.13 -6.57
N GLU A 15 -3.62 -11.12 -7.81
CA GLU A 15 -3.26 -10.13 -8.82
C GLU A 15 -3.71 -8.72 -8.43
N GLY A 16 -4.88 -8.59 -7.81
CA GLY A 16 -5.37 -7.32 -7.28
C GLY A 16 -4.46 -6.75 -6.21
N PHE A 17 -4.08 -7.57 -5.23
CA PHE A 17 -3.15 -7.16 -4.17
C PHE A 17 -1.76 -6.84 -4.72
N HIS A 18 -1.23 -7.66 -5.62
CA HIS A 18 0.05 -7.40 -6.28
C HIS A 18 0.02 -6.07 -7.05
N ARG A 19 -1.04 -5.80 -7.84
CA ARG A 19 -1.19 -4.50 -8.52
C ARG A 19 -1.23 -3.34 -7.52
N PHE A 20 -1.95 -3.49 -6.42
CA PHE A 20 -2.03 -2.45 -5.39
C PHE A 20 -0.65 -2.09 -4.85
N ILE A 21 0.16 -3.08 -4.46
CA ILE A 21 1.51 -2.83 -3.96
C ILE A 21 2.38 -2.20 -5.05
N TYR A 22 2.56 -2.86 -6.19
CA TYR A 22 3.56 -2.42 -7.18
C TYR A 22 3.19 -1.17 -7.99
N LYS A 23 1.90 -0.80 -8.05
CA LYS A 23 1.43 0.33 -8.85
C LYS A 23 0.44 1.23 -8.10
N GLY A 24 -0.58 0.64 -7.49
CA GLY A 24 -1.66 1.42 -6.87
C GLY A 24 -1.18 2.34 -5.75
N LEU A 25 -0.25 1.86 -4.91
CA LEU A 25 0.25 2.65 -3.78
C LEU A 25 1.07 3.85 -4.26
N ILE A 26 1.94 3.67 -5.26
CA ILE A 26 2.76 4.77 -5.80
C ILE A 26 1.91 5.75 -6.62
N GLU A 27 0.88 5.27 -7.34
CA GLU A 27 -0.12 6.09 -8.02
C GLU A 27 -0.82 7.01 -7.00
N GLU A 28 -1.34 6.44 -5.90
CA GLU A 28 -2.03 7.21 -4.85
C GLU A 28 -1.10 8.22 -4.14
N LEU A 29 0.13 7.81 -3.83
CA LEU A 29 1.13 8.70 -3.23
C LEU A 29 1.55 9.83 -4.18
N SER A 30 1.46 9.61 -5.48
CA SER A 30 1.79 10.63 -6.49
C SER A 30 0.72 11.71 -6.59
N ASP A 31 -0.54 11.34 -6.37
CA ASP A 31 -1.70 12.24 -6.38
C ASP A 31 -1.84 13.03 -5.05
N PHE A 32 -1.07 12.67 -4.03
CA PHE A 32 -1.09 13.36 -2.74
C PHE A 32 -0.58 14.80 -2.87
N THR A 33 -1.39 15.76 -2.42
CA THR A 33 -1.09 17.19 -2.54
C THR A 33 -0.11 17.67 -1.48
N GLU A 34 0.70 18.67 -1.82
CA GLU A 34 1.53 19.42 -0.86
C GLU A 34 0.66 20.05 0.24
N ILE A 35 1.08 19.90 1.49
CA ILE A 35 0.41 20.51 2.63
C ILE A 35 1.13 21.82 2.95
N LYS A 36 0.42 22.94 2.85
CA LYS A 36 0.94 24.27 3.16
C LYS A 36 0.32 24.78 4.44
N ASP A 37 1.10 25.52 5.22
CA ASP A 37 0.57 26.25 6.36
C ASP A 37 -0.29 27.45 5.92
N ALA A 38 -0.96 28.09 6.87
CA ALA A 38 -1.92 29.15 6.58
C ALA A 38 -1.28 30.36 5.87
N ASP A 39 -0.03 30.65 6.24
CA ASP A 39 0.72 31.80 5.73
C ASP A 39 1.62 31.44 4.52
N GLN A 40 1.63 30.17 4.11
CA GLN A 40 2.43 29.61 3.00
C GLN A 40 3.96 29.77 3.18
N GLU A 41 4.43 29.86 4.43
CA GLU A 41 5.86 29.90 4.75
C GLU A 41 6.48 28.50 4.77
N PHE A 42 5.68 27.47 5.04
CA PHE A 42 6.13 26.08 5.14
C PHE A 42 5.35 25.16 4.19
N GLU A 43 6.06 24.22 3.58
CA GLU A 43 5.49 23.24 2.68
C GLU A 43 5.96 21.83 3.06
N PHE A 44 5.01 21.00 3.47
CA PHE A 44 5.25 19.58 3.64
C PHE A 44 4.89 18.82 2.36
N ARG A 45 5.81 18.00 1.88
CA ARG A 45 5.60 17.13 0.71
C ARG A 45 6.13 15.72 0.94
N LEU A 46 5.40 14.77 0.40
CA LEU A 46 5.88 13.39 0.30
C LEU A 46 6.81 13.27 -0.92
N LEU A 47 7.95 12.61 -0.76
CA LEU A 47 8.83 12.24 -1.86
C LEU A 47 8.26 10.95 -2.48
N ASN A 48 7.22 11.13 -3.29
CA ASN A 48 6.38 10.11 -3.93
C ASN A 48 7.08 9.20 -4.95
N ARG A 49 8.41 9.14 -4.99
CA ARG A 49 9.17 8.32 -5.96
C ARG A 49 9.47 6.92 -5.44
N GLU A 50 9.58 6.76 -4.13
CA GLU A 50 9.94 5.50 -3.50
C GLU A 50 9.23 5.36 -2.15
N TYR A 51 8.67 4.18 -1.89
CA TYR A 51 8.21 3.77 -0.57
C TYR A 51 8.87 2.43 -0.20
N LYS A 52 8.90 2.10 1.09
CA LYS A 52 9.36 0.80 1.58
C LYS A 52 8.31 0.15 2.46
N LEU A 53 8.14 -1.16 2.28
CA LEU A 53 7.33 -2.02 3.15
C LEU A 53 8.28 -2.87 3.98
N ALA A 54 8.18 -2.77 5.31
CA ALA A 54 8.96 -3.62 6.21
C ALA A 54 8.38 -5.03 6.28
N GLU A 55 9.19 -6.00 6.68
CA GLU A 55 8.65 -7.32 6.96
C GLU A 55 7.65 -7.25 8.14
N PRO A 56 6.53 -7.97 8.08
CA PRO A 56 5.61 -8.07 9.20
C PRO A 56 6.31 -8.53 10.48
N VAL A 57 6.11 -7.78 11.56
CA VAL A 57 6.79 -8.00 12.85
C VAL A 57 6.44 -9.36 13.46
N ILE A 58 5.23 -9.85 13.19
CA ILE A 58 4.73 -11.14 13.66
C ILE A 58 4.36 -12.03 12.47
N LYS A 59 4.52 -13.34 12.62
CA LYS A 59 4.10 -14.33 11.62
C LYS A 59 2.57 -14.44 11.53
N GLU A 60 2.07 -14.91 10.40
CA GLU A 60 0.65 -15.02 10.07
C GLU A 60 -0.14 -15.83 11.10
N ARG A 61 0.42 -16.95 11.58
CA ARG A 61 -0.23 -17.78 12.60
C ARG A 61 -0.31 -17.07 13.95
N ASN A 62 0.74 -16.34 14.31
CA ASN A 62 0.79 -15.61 15.57
C ASN A 62 -0.21 -14.44 15.57
N ALA A 63 -0.37 -13.77 14.43
CA ALA A 63 -1.40 -12.73 14.28
C ALA A 63 -2.80 -13.30 14.54
N VAL A 64 -3.13 -14.48 13.99
CA VAL A 64 -4.40 -15.16 14.25
C VAL A 64 -4.56 -15.50 15.74
N TYR A 65 -3.56 -16.13 16.35
CA TYR A 65 -3.62 -16.51 17.77
C TYR A 65 -3.79 -15.32 18.71
N GLN A 66 -3.14 -14.21 18.40
CA GLN A 66 -3.17 -12.99 19.20
C GLN A 66 -4.38 -12.10 18.88
N SER A 67 -5.23 -12.49 17.92
CA SER A 67 -6.31 -11.64 17.39
C SER A 67 -5.80 -10.27 16.92
N SER A 68 -4.62 -10.27 16.31
CA SER A 68 -3.93 -9.10 15.78
C SER A 68 -4.01 -9.06 14.25
N THR A 69 -3.79 -7.89 13.66
CA THR A 69 -3.68 -7.75 12.20
C THR A 69 -2.29 -8.18 11.74
N TYR A 70 -2.21 -8.99 10.68
CA TYR A 70 -0.95 -9.28 9.98
C TYR A 70 -0.67 -8.17 8.97
N SER A 71 0.15 -7.20 9.35
CA SER A 71 0.44 -5.99 8.56
C SER A 71 1.95 -5.74 8.39
N SER A 72 2.28 -4.94 7.39
CA SER A 72 3.61 -4.42 7.10
C SER A 72 3.62 -2.91 7.32
N ASP A 73 4.68 -2.39 7.91
CA ASP A 73 4.84 -0.94 8.10
C ASP A 73 5.29 -0.28 6.79
N LEU A 74 4.62 0.82 6.43
CA LEU A 74 4.90 1.62 5.24
C LEU A 74 5.76 2.83 5.59
N TYR A 75 6.91 2.95 4.93
CA TYR A 75 7.84 4.07 5.07
C TYR A 75 7.90 4.87 3.78
N ILE A 76 7.70 6.19 3.89
CA ILE A 76 7.75 7.14 2.77
C ILE A 76 8.65 8.30 3.18
N PRO A 77 9.66 8.67 2.37
CA PRO A 77 10.45 9.86 2.65
C PRO A 77 9.58 11.11 2.50
N ALA A 78 9.75 12.06 3.40
CA ALA A 78 9.04 13.33 3.37
C ALA A 78 10.00 14.50 3.58
N GLN A 79 9.59 15.67 3.11
CA GLN A 79 10.30 16.92 3.26
C GLN A 79 9.37 17.97 3.86
N LEU A 80 9.90 18.80 4.75
CA LEU A 80 9.30 20.00 5.31
C LEU A 80 10.10 21.23 4.86
#